data_AF-A0A925IYK4-F1
#
_entry.id   AF-A0A925IYK4-F1
#
_cell.length_a   1.000
_cell.length_b   1.000
_cell.length_c   1.000
_cell.angle_alpha   90.00
_cell.angle_beta   90.00
_cell.angle_gamma   90.00
#
_symmetry.space_group_name_H-M   'P 1'
#
loop_
_entity.id
_entity.type
_entity.pdbx_description
1 polymer ?
#
loop_
_entity_poly.entity_id
_entity_poly.type
_entity_poly.pdbx_seq_one_letter_code
_entity_poly.pdbx_strand_id
1 'polypeptide(L)'
;DSKNNLTDTRNGAWIEQVKTGQKVGSERFTLLQLPIPKGGRLVATLALIEVEDYQQAQELVTKIRKYSGLAGGAATLLQLTELTSPLGYLLLSLQGAGLGFDLARRFDTDDVLGTDTFQLSPEQLNSGSRRYVRPLTFRGRNGGQTYHYELSYDLTLGKILVK
;
A
#
# COMPACT_ATOMS: atom_id res chain seq x y z
N ASP A 1 7.44 -15.25 2.39
CA ASP A 1 7.42 -16.61 2.99
C ASP A 1 8.28 -16.61 4.25
N SER A 2 8.56 -17.79 4.82
CA SER A 2 9.46 -17.96 5.97
C SER A 2 10.93 -17.67 5.67
N LYS A 3 11.29 -17.43 4.40
CA LYS A 3 12.63 -17.05 3.93
C LYS A 3 12.72 -15.55 3.61
N ASN A 4 11.72 -14.76 4.02
CA ASN A 4 11.62 -13.32 3.71
C ASN A 4 11.58 -12.99 2.21
N ASN A 5 11.11 -13.93 1.37
CA ASN A 5 10.80 -13.63 -0.02
C ASN A 5 9.41 -13.02 -0.14
N LEU A 6 9.25 -12.05 -1.04
CA LEU A 6 7.95 -11.61 -1.53
C LEU A 6 7.29 -12.77 -2.30
N THR A 7 6.09 -13.19 -1.86
CA THR A 7 5.35 -14.31 -2.49
C THR A 7 4.12 -13.88 -3.27
N ASP A 8 3.49 -12.79 -2.86
CA ASP A 8 2.36 -12.19 -3.56
C ASP A 8 2.25 -10.72 -3.14
N THR A 9 1.61 -9.89 -3.95
CA THR A 9 1.35 -8.48 -3.71
C THR A 9 -0.02 -8.06 -4.25
N ARG A 10 -0.66 -7.11 -3.57
CA ARG A 10 -1.85 -6.42 -4.06
C ARG A 10 -1.64 -4.92 -3.86
N ASN A 11 -1.82 -4.17 -4.94
CA ASN A 11 -1.66 -2.72 -4.94
C ASN A 11 -3.00 -2.07 -5.28
N GLY A 12 -3.32 -0.96 -4.61
CA GLY A 12 -4.46 -0.11 -4.91
C GLY A 12 -4.00 1.34 -4.90
N ALA A 13 -4.59 2.15 -5.77
CA ALA A 13 -4.32 3.57 -5.81
C ALA A 13 -5.57 4.35 -6.19
N TRP A 14 -5.62 5.58 -5.70
CA TRP A 14 -6.72 6.50 -5.90
C TRP A 14 -6.21 7.93 -5.85
N ILE A 15 -6.89 8.80 -6.58
CA ILE A 15 -6.61 10.22 -6.69
C ILE A 15 -7.95 10.95 -6.65
N GLU A 16 -7.99 12.06 -5.92
CA GLU A 16 -9.14 12.97 -5.92
C GLU A 16 -8.69 14.35 -5.46
N GLN A 17 -9.39 15.37 -5.97
CA GLN A 17 -9.32 16.71 -5.43
C GLN A 17 -10.25 16.81 -4.22
N VAL A 18 -9.67 17.00 -3.04
CA VAL A 18 -10.41 17.07 -1.78
C VAL A 18 -10.43 18.50 -1.24
N LYS A 19 -11.54 18.89 -0.62
CA LYS A 19 -11.68 20.18 0.07
C LYS A 19 -11.58 19.98 1.59
N THR A 20 -11.21 21.03 2.31
CA THR A 20 -11.21 21.02 3.78
C THR A 20 -12.58 20.59 4.32
N GLY A 21 -12.59 19.60 5.22
CA GLY A 21 -13.81 19.05 5.81
C GLY A 21 -14.54 18.03 4.93
N GLN A 22 -14.08 17.76 3.72
CA GLN A 22 -14.63 16.70 2.87
C GLN A 22 -14.35 15.33 3.49
N LYS A 23 -15.39 14.48 3.51
CA LYS A 23 -15.27 13.07 3.88
C LYS A 23 -15.33 12.23 2.63
N VAL A 24 -14.35 11.34 2.47
CA VAL A 24 -14.29 10.39 1.36
C VAL A 24 -14.66 9.03 1.92
N GLY A 25 -15.70 8.41 1.36
CA GLY A 25 -16.18 7.11 1.81
C GLY A 25 -15.35 5.95 1.27
N SER A 26 -15.48 4.79 1.92
CA SER A 26 -14.74 3.57 1.56
C SER A 26 -15.08 3.04 0.17
N GLU A 27 -16.24 3.38 -0.38
CA GLU A 27 -16.70 2.97 -1.72
C GLU A 27 -15.80 3.47 -2.86
N ARG A 28 -14.93 4.45 -2.58
CA ARG A 28 -13.96 4.97 -3.54
C ARG A 28 -12.69 4.12 -3.64
N PHE A 29 -12.48 3.21 -2.69
CA PHE A 29 -11.28 2.39 -2.59
C PHE A 29 -11.58 0.95 -3.02
N THR A 30 -10.70 0.39 -3.85
CA THR A 30 -10.79 -1.02 -4.24
C THR A 30 -10.39 -1.91 -3.08
N LEU A 31 -11.22 -2.90 -2.74
CA LEU A 31 -10.88 -3.92 -1.76
C LEU A 31 -9.70 -4.75 -2.26
N LEU A 32 -8.63 -4.83 -1.46
CA LEU A 32 -7.46 -5.65 -1.77
C LEU A 32 -7.57 -7.00 -1.04
N GLN A 33 -7.43 -8.10 -1.80
CA GLN A 33 -7.45 -9.46 -1.26
C GLN A 33 -6.15 -10.18 -1.57
N LEU A 34 -5.39 -10.51 -0.53
CA LEU A 34 -4.06 -11.11 -0.62
C LEU A 34 -4.06 -12.50 0.04
N PRO A 35 -3.73 -13.58 -0.68
CA PRO A 35 -3.48 -14.87 -0.05
C PRO A 35 -2.16 -14.82 0.73
N ILE A 36 -2.18 -15.31 1.97
CA ILE A 36 -0.99 -15.37 2.81
C ILE A 36 -0.54 -16.83 2.93
N PRO A 37 0.66 -17.21 2.45
CA PRO A 37 1.13 -18.59 2.55
C PRO A 37 1.41 -18.97 4.01
N LYS A 38 1.35 -20.26 4.31
CA LYS A 38 1.68 -20.80 5.64
C LYS A 38 3.11 -20.39 6.04
N GLY A 39 3.25 -19.84 7.25
CA GLY A 39 4.53 -19.32 7.74
C GLY A 39 4.98 -18.00 7.11
N GLY A 40 4.12 -17.36 6.30
CA GLY A 40 4.35 -16.01 5.79
C GLY A 40 4.04 -14.92 6.82
N ARG A 41 4.54 -13.72 6.56
CA ARG A 41 4.18 -12.47 7.25
C ARG A 41 3.40 -11.55 6.31
N LEU A 42 2.59 -10.66 6.88
CA LEU A 42 1.93 -9.60 6.13
C LEU A 42 2.67 -8.30 6.34
N VAL A 43 2.84 -7.53 5.27
CA VAL A 43 3.23 -6.12 5.32
C VAL A 43 2.18 -5.33 4.55
N ALA A 44 1.49 -4.41 5.23
CA ALA A 44 0.57 -3.47 4.63
C ALA A 44 1.18 -2.08 4.73
N THR A 45 1.31 -1.41 3.60
CA THR A 45 1.91 -0.07 3.53
C THR A 45 0.98 0.88 2.82
N LEU A 46 0.93 2.10 3.33
CA LEU A 46 0.17 3.20 2.77
C LEU A 46 1.05 4.43 2.63
N ALA A 47 0.86 5.18 1.54
CA ALA A 47 1.43 6.50 1.35
C ALA A 47 0.33 7.49 0.96
N LEU A 48 0.38 8.68 1.56
CA LEU A 48 -0.36 9.86 1.16
C LEU A 48 0.61 10.79 0.42
N ILE A 49 0.25 11.18 -0.79
CA ILE A 49 1.12 11.91 -1.71
C ILE A 49 0.37 13.14 -2.20
N GLU A 50 1.03 14.29 -2.19
CA GLU A 50 0.56 15.50 -2.83
C GLU A 50 0.66 15.37 -4.36
N VAL A 51 -0.35 15.86 -5.06
CA VAL A 51 -0.38 15.78 -6.52
C VAL A 51 -0.35 17.18 -7.09
N GLU A 52 0.78 17.54 -7.70
CA GLU A 52 0.90 18.77 -8.48
C GLU A 52 0.34 18.59 -9.90
N ASP A 53 0.75 17.53 -10.60
CA ASP A 53 0.26 17.20 -11.94
C ASP A 53 -0.79 16.08 -11.88
N TYR A 54 -2.06 16.51 -11.97
CA TYR A 54 -3.20 15.61 -11.95
C TYR A 54 -3.20 14.60 -13.12
N GLN A 55 -2.72 14.98 -14.31
CA GLN A 55 -2.71 14.09 -15.46
C GLN A 55 -1.70 12.96 -15.23
N GLN A 56 -0.49 13.29 -14.80
CA GLN A 56 0.52 12.29 -14.47
C GLN A 56 0.03 11.37 -13.36
N ALA A 57 -0.53 11.90 -12.29
CA ALA A 57 -1.03 11.08 -11.19
C ALA A 57 -2.21 10.18 -11.62
N GLN A 58 -3.08 10.65 -12.51
CA GLN A 58 -4.15 9.83 -13.10
C GLN A 58 -3.59 8.66 -13.92
N GLU A 59 -2.53 8.86 -14.70
CA GLU A 59 -1.85 7.77 -15.42
C GLU A 59 -1.26 6.75 -14.46
N LEU A 60 -0.64 7.21 -13.37
CA LEU A 60 -0.06 6.34 -12.35
C LEU A 60 -1.15 5.47 -11.69
N VAL A 61 -2.22 6.11 -11.22
CA VAL A 61 -3.37 5.42 -10.63
C VAL A 61 -3.96 4.41 -11.61
N THR A 62 -4.08 4.78 -12.89
CA THR A 62 -4.60 3.88 -13.93
C THR A 62 -3.69 2.68 -14.14
N LYS A 63 -2.36 2.88 -14.17
CA LYS A 63 -1.38 1.78 -14.23
C LYS A 63 -1.53 0.88 -13.01
N ILE A 64 -1.49 1.42 -11.79
CA ILE A 64 -1.63 0.63 -10.55
C ILE A 64 -2.93 -0.17 -10.55
N ARG A 65 -4.06 0.44 -10.93
CA ARG A 65 -5.36 -0.24 -11.02
C ARG A 65 -5.40 -1.34 -12.08
N LYS A 66 -4.75 -1.15 -13.23
CA LYS A 66 -4.67 -2.18 -14.28
C LYS A 66 -4.02 -3.48 -13.79
N TYR A 67 -3.03 -3.37 -12.90
CA TYR A 67 -2.34 -4.51 -12.31
C TYR A 67 -2.84 -4.85 -10.89
N SER A 68 -3.84 -4.11 -10.38
CA SER A 68 -4.50 -4.43 -9.12
C SER A 68 -5.25 -5.76 -9.26
N GLY A 69 -4.85 -6.76 -8.48
CA GLY A 69 -5.48 -8.08 -8.49
C GLY A 69 -4.89 -9.10 -9.47
N LEU A 70 -3.93 -8.73 -10.32
CA LEU A 70 -3.10 -9.73 -11.01
C LEU A 70 -2.09 -10.27 -10.01
N ALA A 71 -2.08 -11.58 -9.80
CA ALA A 71 -1.02 -12.24 -9.05
C ALA A 71 0.30 -11.94 -9.78
N GLY A 72 1.16 -11.15 -9.15
CA GLY A 72 2.52 -10.94 -9.58
C GLY A 72 3.31 -12.23 -9.39
N GLY A 73 3.14 -13.18 -10.30
CA GLY A 73 3.81 -14.49 -10.26
C GLY A 73 5.31 -14.44 -10.56
N ALA A 74 5.93 -13.26 -10.61
CA ALA A 74 7.35 -13.10 -10.84
C ALA A 74 8.09 -12.94 -9.52
N ALA A 75 8.17 -14.04 -8.76
CA ALA A 75 9.08 -14.21 -7.65
C ALA A 75 10.53 -14.36 -8.17
N THR A 76 11.11 -13.31 -8.74
CA THR A 76 12.56 -13.15 -8.61
C THR A 76 12.83 -12.75 -7.16
N LEU A 77 13.89 -13.33 -6.59
CA LEU A 77 14.34 -13.25 -5.20
C LEU A 77 14.55 -11.79 -4.71
N LEU A 78 13.48 -11.03 -4.58
CA LEU A 78 13.50 -9.72 -3.94
C LEU A 78 13.44 -9.99 -2.44
N GLN A 79 14.62 -10.13 -1.84
CA GLN A 79 14.76 -10.32 -0.42
C GLN A 79 14.33 -9.03 0.28
N LEU A 80 13.38 -9.16 1.21
CA LEU A 80 12.90 -8.06 2.04
C LEU A 80 13.95 -7.57 3.06
N THR A 81 15.15 -8.14 3.09
CA THR A 81 16.14 -8.00 4.16
C THR A 81 16.79 -6.61 4.23
N GLU A 82 16.66 -5.79 3.19
CA GLU A 82 17.24 -4.44 3.14
C GLU A 82 16.20 -3.31 3.15
N LEU A 83 14.90 -3.64 3.13
CA LEU A 83 13.85 -2.63 3.08
C LEU A 83 13.35 -2.27 4.49
N THR A 84 13.76 -1.09 4.94
CA THR A 84 13.35 -0.52 6.23
C THR A 84 12.37 0.65 6.10
N SER A 85 12.16 1.16 4.89
CA SER A 85 11.29 2.32 4.65
C SER A 85 9.91 1.91 4.09
N PRO A 86 8.83 2.61 4.45
CA PRO A 86 7.51 2.42 3.84
C PRO A 86 7.53 2.55 2.32
N LEU A 87 8.21 3.57 1.78
CA LEU A 87 8.33 3.74 0.33
C LEU A 87 9.06 2.55 -0.33
N GLY A 88 10.08 1.99 0.33
CA GLY A 88 10.75 0.78 -0.13
C GLY A 88 9.79 -0.41 -0.27
N TYR A 89 8.91 -0.63 0.71
CA TYR A 89 7.87 -1.67 0.61
C TYR A 89 6.89 -1.41 -0.54
N LEU A 90 6.46 -0.17 -0.75
CA LEU A 90 5.57 0.19 -1.86
C LEU A 90 6.24 -0.06 -3.21
N LEU A 91 7.47 0.39 -3.41
CA LEU A 91 8.21 0.20 -4.66
C LEU A 91 8.43 -1.28 -4.96
N LEU A 92 8.84 -2.06 -3.95
CA LEU A 92 8.98 -3.50 -4.09
C LEU A 92 7.64 -4.15 -4.48
N SER A 93 6.56 -3.73 -3.85
CA SER A 93 5.21 -4.22 -4.11
C SER A 93 4.75 -3.91 -5.54
N LEU A 94 5.06 -2.72 -6.06
CA LEU A 94 4.78 -2.33 -7.44
C LEU A 94 5.64 -3.10 -8.44
N GLN A 95 6.94 -3.27 -8.14
CA GLN A 95 7.87 -4.06 -8.94
C GLN A 95 7.41 -5.52 -9.04
N GLY A 96 6.99 -6.12 -7.92
CA GLY A 96 6.43 -7.47 -7.88
C GLY A 96 5.15 -7.62 -8.72
N ALA A 97 4.39 -6.54 -8.91
CA ALA A 97 3.23 -6.48 -9.79
C ALA A 97 3.58 -6.21 -11.27
N GLY A 98 4.86 -6.14 -11.63
CA GLY A 98 5.32 -5.89 -13.00
C GLY A 98 5.31 -4.42 -13.41
N LEU A 99 5.15 -3.49 -12.46
CA LEU A 99 5.26 -2.06 -12.72
C LEU A 99 6.73 -1.64 -12.59
N GLY A 100 7.32 -1.18 -13.69
CA GLY A 100 8.74 -0.87 -13.79
C GLY A 100 9.20 0.32 -12.92
N PHE A 101 10.53 0.48 -12.83
CA PHE A 101 11.24 1.46 -12.00
C PHE A 101 10.91 2.94 -12.28
N ASP A 102 10.25 3.25 -13.41
CA ASP A 102 9.81 4.62 -13.70
C ASP A 102 8.84 5.17 -12.65
N LEU A 103 8.21 4.29 -11.87
CA LEU A 103 7.37 4.69 -10.75
C LEU A 103 8.16 5.21 -9.55
N ALA A 104 9.39 4.75 -9.33
CA ALA A 104 10.21 5.20 -8.20
C ALA A 104 10.52 6.70 -8.28
N ARG A 105 10.68 7.23 -9.49
CA ARG A 105 10.85 8.67 -9.74
C ARG A 105 9.61 9.51 -9.40
N ARG A 106 8.44 8.88 -9.24
CA ARG A 106 7.18 9.55 -8.88
C ARG A 106 6.86 9.48 -7.39
N PHE A 107 7.62 8.70 -6.63
CA PHE A 107 7.61 8.75 -5.16
C PHE A 107 8.80 9.60 -4.71
N ASP A 108 8.92 10.82 -5.26
CA ASP A 108 9.84 11.80 -4.73
C ASP A 108 9.45 12.08 -3.28
N THR A 109 10.42 12.06 -2.37
CA THR A 109 10.16 12.19 -0.94
C THR A 109 9.51 13.51 -0.58
N ASP A 110 9.69 14.53 -1.42
CA ASP A 110 9.19 15.88 -1.22
C ASP A 110 7.66 15.99 -1.40
N ASP A 111 7.06 15.09 -2.18
CA ASP A 111 5.59 15.03 -2.37
C ASP A 111 4.90 14.12 -1.35
N VAL A 112 5.66 13.35 -0.57
CA VAL A 112 5.10 12.39 0.38
C VAL A 112 4.67 13.10 1.66
N LEU A 113 3.38 13.33 1.80
CA LEU A 113 2.76 13.95 2.97
C LEU A 113 2.72 13.00 4.19
N GLY A 114 2.79 11.69 3.96
CA GLY A 114 2.81 10.73 5.06
C GLY A 114 2.81 9.28 4.62
N THR A 115 3.28 8.41 5.51
CA THR A 115 3.27 6.96 5.28
C THR A 115 2.88 6.21 6.54
N ASP A 116 2.33 5.02 6.38
CA ASP A 116 2.12 4.05 7.46
C ASP A 116 2.59 2.68 6.98
N THR A 117 3.12 1.88 7.90
CA THR A 117 3.42 0.47 7.63
C THR A 117 3.00 -0.36 8.83
N PHE A 118 2.16 -1.34 8.55
CA PHE A 118 1.65 -2.28 9.54
C PHE A 118 2.09 -3.69 9.15
N GLN A 119 2.61 -4.44 10.12
CA GLN A 119 3.13 -5.78 9.88
C GLN A 119 2.46 -6.78 10.81
N LEU A 120 2.16 -7.96 10.29
CA LEU A 120 1.72 -9.11 11.08
C LEU A 120 2.72 -10.25 10.93
N SER A 121 3.24 -10.72 12.06
CA SER A 121 4.08 -11.92 12.12
C SER A 121 3.24 -13.18 11.84
N PRO A 122 3.89 -14.31 11.50
CA PRO A 122 3.20 -15.60 11.35
C PRO A 122 2.36 -15.98 12.59
N GLU A 123 2.85 -15.69 13.80
CA GLU A 123 2.16 -15.98 15.06
C GLU A 123 0.88 -15.16 15.19
N GLN A 124 0.96 -13.86 14.88
CA GLN A 124 -0.18 -12.95 14.91
C GLN A 124 -1.23 -13.31 13.86
N LEU A 125 -0.82 -13.77 12.67
CA LEU A 125 -1.74 -14.23 11.62
C LEU A 125 -2.51 -15.49 12.02
N ASN A 126 -1.87 -16.39 12.78
CA ASN A 126 -2.48 -17.65 13.21
C ASN A 126 -3.39 -17.50 14.42
N SER A 127 -2.99 -16.69 15.40
CA SER A 127 -3.58 -16.65 16.75
C SER A 127 -4.06 -15.27 17.22
N GLY A 128 -3.79 -14.22 16.44
CA GLY A 128 -4.15 -12.83 16.78
C GLY A 128 -5.59 -12.44 16.42
N SER A 129 -5.86 -11.14 16.50
CA SER A 129 -7.14 -10.56 16.09
C SER A 129 -7.44 -10.89 14.62
N ARG A 130 -8.71 -11.08 14.30
CA ARG A 130 -9.16 -11.25 12.91
C ARG A 130 -9.41 -9.92 12.20
N ARG A 131 -9.48 -8.81 12.94
CA ARG A 131 -9.69 -7.46 12.41
C ARG A 131 -8.74 -6.48 13.08
N TYR A 132 -8.10 -5.66 12.26
CA TYR A 132 -7.22 -4.57 12.70
C TYR A 132 -7.70 -3.28 12.06
N VAL A 133 -8.11 -2.33 12.90
CA VAL A 133 -8.51 -0.98 12.47
C VAL A 133 -7.31 -0.06 12.67
N ARG A 134 -6.96 0.72 11.65
CA ARG A 134 -5.77 1.59 11.63
C ARG A 134 -6.19 3.04 11.42
N PRO A 135 -6.48 3.80 12.49
CA PRO A 135 -6.67 5.23 12.40
C PRO A 135 -5.31 5.91 12.21
N LEU A 136 -5.24 6.79 11.23
CA LEU A 136 -4.04 7.53 10.83
C LEU A 136 -4.36 9.02 10.77
N THR A 137 -3.39 9.82 11.20
CA THR A 137 -3.45 11.28 11.10
C THR A 137 -2.15 11.76 10.49
N PHE A 138 -2.26 12.38 9.31
CA PHE A 138 -1.14 13.03 8.62
C PHE A 138 -1.33 14.53 8.71
N ARG A 139 -0.36 15.23 9.29
CA ARG A 139 -0.41 16.68 9.42
C ARG A 139 0.99 17.27 9.29
N GLY A 140 1.08 18.44 8.67
CA GLY A 140 2.36 19.07 8.42
C GLY A 140 2.23 20.32 7.57
N ARG A 141 3.34 20.70 6.94
CA ARG A 141 3.43 21.82 6.01
C ARG A 141 4.16 21.37 4.74
N ASN A 142 3.59 21.63 3.57
CA ASN A 142 4.25 21.45 2.27
C ASN A 142 3.95 22.65 1.37
N GLY A 143 4.91 23.09 0.55
CA GLY A 143 4.72 24.22 -0.37
C GLY A 143 4.21 25.51 0.29
N GLY A 144 4.54 25.74 1.57
CA GLY A 144 4.05 26.89 2.34
C GLY A 144 2.64 26.75 2.93
N GLN A 145 1.88 25.72 2.55
CA GLN A 145 0.53 25.40 3.03
C GLN A 145 0.56 24.34 4.14
N THR A 146 -0.39 24.41 5.07
CA THR A 146 -0.57 23.38 6.11
C THR A 146 -1.62 22.36 5.69
N TYR A 147 -1.38 21.09 5.99
CA TYR A 147 -2.35 20.03 5.73
C TYR A 147 -2.69 19.26 7.01
N HIS A 148 -3.90 18.70 7.04
CA HIS A 148 -4.37 17.77 8.06
C HIS A 148 -5.34 16.78 7.40
N TYR A 149 -4.92 15.52 7.31
CA TYR A 149 -5.69 14.42 6.77
C TYR A 149 -5.85 13.34 7.83
N GLU A 150 -7.07 12.83 7.95
CA GLU A 150 -7.40 11.67 8.76
C GLU A 150 -7.84 10.54 7.83
N LEU A 151 -7.30 9.35 8.05
CA LEU A 151 -7.60 8.16 7.28
C LEU A 151 -7.80 6.99 8.22
N SER A 152 -8.72 6.09 7.91
CA SER A 152 -8.76 4.77 8.54
C SER A 152 -8.82 3.69 7.49
N TYR A 153 -8.05 2.63 7.69
CA TYR A 153 -8.19 1.41 6.91
C TYR A 153 -8.31 0.19 7.82
N ASP A 154 -8.96 -0.84 7.28
CA ASP A 154 -9.23 -2.08 7.98
C ASP A 154 -8.52 -3.24 7.30
N LEU A 155 -7.86 -4.07 8.10
CA LEU A 155 -7.33 -5.36 7.68
C LEU A 155 -8.16 -6.47 8.32
N THR A 156 -8.76 -7.33 7.49
CA THR A 156 -9.55 -8.46 7.97
C THR A 156 -8.94 -9.77 7.50
N LEU A 157 -8.61 -10.66 8.44
CA LEU A 157 -8.06 -11.98 8.17
C LEU A 157 -9.19 -12.97 7.93
N GLY A 158 -9.37 -13.37 6.67
CA GLY A 158 -10.27 -14.45 6.27
C GLY A 158 -9.55 -15.79 6.16
N LYS A 159 -10.30 -16.90 6.28
CA LYS A 159 -9.85 -18.23 5.85
C LYS A 159 -10.43 -18.49 4.47
N ILE A 160 -9.57 -18.66 3.47
CA ILE A 160 -9.98 -19.15 2.15
C ILE A 160 -9.52 -20.59 2.06
N LEU A 161 -10.49 -21.51 1.95
CA LEU A 161 -10.20 -22.90 1.60
C LEU A 161 -10.03 -22.95 0.09
N VAL A 162 -8.80 -23.14 -0.37
CA VAL A 162 -8.54 -23.50 -1.77
C VAL A 162 -8.81 -25.00 -1.88
N LYS A 163 -9.85 -25.37 -2.64
CA LYS A 163 -10.14 -26.78 -2.98
C LYS A 163 -9.23 -27.25 -4.09
#